data_AF-A0A7C7NVS1-F1
#
_entry.id   AF-A0A7C7NVS1-F1
#
_cell.length_a   1.000
_cell.length_b   1.000
_cell.length_c   1.000
_cell.angle_alpha   90.00
_cell.angle_beta   90.00
_cell.angle_gamma   90.00
#
_symmetry.space_group_name_H-M   'P 1'
#
loop_
_entity.id
_entity.type
_entity.pdbx_description
1 polymer ?
#
loop_
_entity_poly.entity_id
_entity_poly.type
_entity_poly.pdbx_seq_one_letter_code
_entity_poly.pdbx_strand_id
1 'polypeptide(L)'
;MIQMLTGARSMNSKLFLAAFLVLCAAPGVLQAQAPAKVPEDAPARIHPLPPLREQAREQQEWLEMRMGRILPRLMDEYDVNMWILSMREYAEDPVFWSITAPTTFAARRRSIYVITREEDGSLERIALGGTSQGGIFEAFRSTRPAPTQPTAELVGAEQWDLLRELVEDRDPENIVLNVDPVWAFSDGLHAGEQEVLVEALGDEYGKRVIHEPRLAMNYLALRLPEMMPRYRKIEETVHAIISEAFSNAVINPGVTTTEDVVWWMRQKLRDLGYTTWFHTSVDVQRAGGIDAVGPVVIQRGDLLWTDFGVVGLNLHTDTQHLGYVLREDETAVPVGLKMCLSKSNRLQDILLAHMEPGLTGNEILANTLSQM
;
A
#
# COMPACT_ATOMS: atom_id res chain seq x y z
N MET A 1 -3.88 -17.77 -36.71
CA MET A 1 -4.15 -17.08 -38.00
C MET A 1 -4.87 -15.80 -37.66
N ILE A 2 -4.15 -14.69 -37.50
CA ILE A 2 -4.68 -13.40 -37.05
C ILE A 2 -4.43 -12.43 -38.20
N GLN A 3 -5.49 -11.90 -38.81
CA GLN A 3 -5.41 -10.89 -39.85
C GLN A 3 -5.35 -9.50 -39.21
N MET A 4 -4.29 -8.75 -39.54
CA MET A 4 -4.25 -7.30 -39.39
C MET A 4 -5.13 -6.65 -40.46
N LEU A 5 -5.89 -5.64 -40.06
CA LEU A 5 -6.54 -4.70 -40.98
C LEU A 5 -6.09 -3.28 -40.64
N THR A 6 -5.45 -2.65 -41.62
CA THR A 6 -5.21 -1.21 -41.71
C THR A 6 -6.41 -0.54 -42.38
N GLY A 7 -6.74 0.68 -41.96
CA GLY A 7 -7.74 1.54 -42.61
C GLY A 7 -7.67 2.96 -42.06
N ALA A 8 -7.44 3.94 -42.93
CA ALA A 8 -7.13 5.32 -42.60
C ALA A 8 -8.36 6.27 -42.60
N ARG A 9 -8.22 7.33 -41.78
CA ARG A 9 -8.79 8.71 -41.84
C ARG A 9 -10.29 8.93 -42.05
N SER A 10 -10.91 9.70 -41.15
CA SER A 10 -11.39 11.06 -41.49
C SER A 10 -11.58 11.94 -40.24
N MET A 11 -11.30 13.23 -40.42
CA MET A 11 -11.42 14.33 -39.47
C MET A 11 -12.87 14.84 -39.51
N ASN A 12 -13.47 15.13 -38.35
CA ASN A 12 -14.59 16.08 -38.29
C ASN A 12 -14.62 16.75 -36.91
N SER A 13 -14.37 18.05 -36.94
CA SER A 13 -14.45 19.00 -35.84
C SER A 13 -15.91 19.32 -35.53
N LYS A 14 -16.32 19.16 -34.27
CA LYS A 14 -17.47 19.88 -33.70
C LYS A 14 -17.12 20.41 -32.32
N LEU A 15 -17.06 21.74 -32.27
CA LEU A 15 -16.94 22.60 -31.12
C LEU A 15 -18.08 22.29 -30.12
N PHE A 16 -17.75 21.91 -28.89
CA PHE A 16 -18.68 21.95 -27.76
C PHE A 16 -18.12 22.88 -26.70
N LEU A 17 -18.79 24.02 -26.55
CA LEU A 17 -18.56 25.01 -25.50
C LEU A 17 -19.15 24.45 -24.21
N ALA A 18 -18.31 23.91 -23.31
CA ALA A 18 -18.73 23.47 -21.98
C ALA A 18 -18.42 24.58 -20.98
N ALA A 19 -19.48 25.12 -20.37
CA ALA A 19 -19.39 26.12 -19.32
C ALA A 19 -18.72 25.52 -18.07
N PHE A 20 -17.60 26.12 -17.65
CA PHE A 20 -16.94 25.82 -16.38
C PHE A 20 -17.77 26.42 -15.22
N LEU A 21 -18.50 25.57 -14.51
CA LEU A 21 -19.04 25.89 -13.19
C LEU A 21 -17.98 25.47 -12.16
N VAL A 22 -17.23 26.46 -11.65
CA VAL A 22 -16.35 26.27 -10.50
C VAL A 22 -17.22 26.06 -9.27
N LEU A 23 -17.40 24.80 -8.86
CA LEU A 23 -17.92 24.48 -7.54
C LEU A 23 -16.77 24.64 -6.54
N CYS A 24 -16.78 25.73 -5.78
CA CYS A 24 -15.97 25.84 -4.57
C CYS A 24 -16.46 24.80 -3.56
N ALA A 25 -15.81 23.64 -3.51
CA ALA A 25 -16.03 22.67 -2.44
C ALA A 25 -15.39 23.22 -1.17
N ALA A 26 -16.22 23.63 -0.20
CA ALA A 26 -15.77 23.90 1.16
C ALA A 26 -15.06 22.64 1.71
N PRO A 27 -14.02 22.79 2.55
CA PRO A 27 -13.34 21.64 3.15
C PRO A 27 -14.34 20.85 3.97
N GLY A 28 -14.74 19.68 3.44
CA GLY A 28 -15.64 18.77 4.12
C GLY A 28 -14.99 18.32 5.43
N VAL A 29 -15.73 18.44 6.53
CA VAL A 29 -15.37 17.79 7.79
C VAL A 29 -15.12 16.32 7.48
N LEU A 30 -13.88 15.86 7.69
CA LEU A 30 -13.51 14.45 7.56
C LEU A 30 -14.30 13.67 8.61
N GLN A 31 -15.45 13.15 8.23
CA GLN A 31 -16.28 12.32 9.09
C GLN A 31 -15.83 10.87 8.89
N ALA A 32 -15.40 10.22 9.97
CA ALA A 32 -15.08 8.80 9.94
C ALA A 32 -16.28 8.01 9.40
N GLN A 33 -16.03 7.03 8.53
CA GLN A 33 -17.09 6.18 8.03
C GLN A 33 -17.67 5.39 9.21
N ALA A 34 -18.99 5.48 9.41
CA ALA A 34 -19.65 4.69 10.43
C ALA A 34 -19.41 3.18 10.20
N PRO A 35 -19.13 2.39 11.26
CA PRO A 35 -18.92 0.96 11.12
C PRO A 35 -20.16 0.31 10.51
N ALA A 36 -19.97 -0.44 9.43
CA ALA A 36 -21.04 -1.22 8.82
C ALA A 36 -21.23 -2.50 9.62
N LYS A 37 -22.44 -2.75 10.13
CA LYS A 37 -22.78 -4.01 10.80
C LYS A 37 -23.02 -5.09 9.75
N VAL A 38 -22.16 -6.11 9.71
CA VAL A 38 -22.38 -7.33 8.92
C VAL A 38 -23.10 -8.35 9.81
N PRO A 39 -24.24 -8.94 9.37
CA PRO A 39 -24.92 -9.99 10.13
C PRO A 39 -24.02 -11.22 10.36
N GLU A 40 -24.14 -11.86 11.52
CA GLU A 40 -23.35 -13.07 11.86
C GLU A 40 -23.65 -14.26 10.95
N ASP A 41 -24.85 -14.29 10.35
CA ASP A 41 -25.31 -15.32 9.42
C ASP A 41 -25.07 -14.96 7.95
N ALA A 42 -24.39 -13.85 7.66
CA ALA A 42 -24.07 -13.47 6.30
C ALA A 42 -23.18 -14.55 5.66
N PRO A 43 -23.56 -15.11 4.50
CA PRO A 43 -22.78 -16.16 3.88
C PRO A 43 -21.42 -15.61 3.49
N ALA A 44 -20.38 -16.38 3.80
CA ALA A 44 -19.02 -16.07 3.39
C ALA A 44 -18.94 -15.99 1.86
N ARG A 45 -18.29 -14.92 1.34
CA ARG A 45 -18.18 -14.67 -0.10
C ARG A 45 -16.72 -14.61 -0.49
N ILE A 46 -16.33 -15.51 -1.40
CA ILE A 46 -15.02 -15.49 -2.03
C ILE A 46 -15.09 -14.61 -3.27
N HIS A 47 -14.19 -13.63 -3.37
CA HIS A 47 -14.07 -12.72 -4.50
C HIS A 47 -12.71 -12.93 -5.16
N PRO A 48 -12.61 -13.70 -6.27
CA PRO A 48 -11.37 -13.77 -7.04
C PRO A 48 -10.96 -12.38 -7.55
N LEU A 49 -9.65 -12.14 -7.66
CA LEU A 49 -9.18 -10.92 -8.31
C LEU A 49 -9.53 -10.93 -9.81
N PRO A 50 -9.83 -9.76 -10.40
CA PRO A 50 -10.12 -9.68 -11.81
C PRO A 50 -8.85 -9.96 -12.64
N PRO A 51 -8.96 -10.13 -13.97
CA PRO A 51 -7.79 -10.29 -14.82
C PRO A 51 -6.77 -9.15 -14.67
N LEU A 52 -5.48 -9.45 -14.85
CA LEU A 52 -4.37 -8.51 -14.61
C LEU A 52 -4.53 -7.15 -15.33
N ARG A 53 -5.13 -7.13 -16.52
CA ARG A 53 -5.37 -5.89 -17.27
C ARG A 53 -6.38 -4.97 -16.56
N GLU A 54 -7.40 -5.54 -15.95
CA GLU A 54 -8.39 -4.79 -15.19
C GLU A 54 -7.80 -4.32 -13.86
N GLN A 55 -7.00 -5.16 -13.19
CA GLN A 55 -6.24 -4.76 -12.00
C GLN A 55 -5.34 -3.55 -12.30
N ALA A 56 -4.57 -3.61 -13.39
CA ALA A 56 -3.69 -2.52 -13.79
C ALA A 56 -4.46 -1.22 -14.09
N ARG A 57 -5.65 -1.29 -14.70
CA ARG A 57 -6.49 -0.11 -14.91
C ARG A 57 -6.93 0.51 -13.58
N GLU A 58 -7.43 -0.30 -12.65
CA GLU A 58 -7.91 0.16 -11.35
C GLU A 58 -6.78 0.75 -10.49
N GLN A 59 -5.61 0.11 -10.47
CA GLN A 59 -4.43 0.63 -9.78
C GLN A 59 -3.91 1.93 -10.41
N GLN A 60 -3.93 2.04 -11.73
CA GLN A 60 -3.54 3.28 -12.42
C GLN A 60 -4.50 4.43 -12.09
N GLU A 61 -5.81 4.19 -12.07
CA GLU A 61 -6.82 5.17 -11.68
C GLU A 61 -6.60 5.65 -10.23
N TRP A 62 -6.31 4.73 -9.30
CA TRP A 62 -5.96 5.12 -7.93
C TRP A 62 -4.65 5.90 -7.85
N LEU A 63 -3.62 5.50 -8.59
CA LEU A 63 -2.37 6.23 -8.66
C LEU A 63 -2.59 7.68 -9.12
N GLU A 64 -3.33 7.88 -10.20
CA GLU A 64 -3.71 9.22 -10.69
C GLU A 64 -4.44 10.04 -9.62
N MET A 65 -5.44 9.43 -8.95
CA MET A 65 -6.18 10.09 -7.88
C MET A 65 -5.31 10.43 -6.68
N ARG A 66 -4.38 9.55 -6.26
CA ARG A 66 -3.48 9.81 -5.13
C ARG A 66 -2.51 10.94 -5.46
N MET A 67 -1.89 10.89 -6.63
CA MET A 67 -0.96 11.92 -7.11
C MET A 67 -1.66 13.27 -7.34
N GLY A 68 -2.94 13.28 -7.71
CA GLY A 68 -3.71 14.51 -7.95
C GLY A 68 -4.48 15.07 -6.76
N ARG A 69 -4.75 14.28 -5.71
CA ARG A 69 -5.59 14.71 -4.57
C ARG A 69 -4.90 14.63 -3.21
N ILE A 70 -4.07 13.61 -2.99
CA ILE A 70 -3.40 13.40 -1.70
C ILE A 70 -2.09 14.20 -1.68
N LEU A 71 -1.23 13.96 -2.66
CA LEU A 71 0.12 14.53 -2.67
C LEU A 71 0.13 16.08 -2.66
N PRO A 72 -0.69 16.80 -3.45
CA PRO A 72 -0.66 18.26 -3.44
C PRO A 72 -1.03 18.83 -2.06
N ARG A 73 -2.03 18.21 -1.41
CA ARG A 73 -2.46 18.59 -0.06
C ARG A 73 -1.37 18.37 0.98
N LEU A 74 -0.65 17.25 0.89
CA LEU A 74 0.44 16.95 1.84
C LEU A 74 1.64 17.86 1.63
N MET A 75 1.99 18.14 0.38
CA MET A 75 3.07 19.09 0.08
C MET A 75 2.69 20.46 0.64
N ASP A 76 1.49 20.97 0.37
CA ASP A 76 0.95 22.22 0.95
C ASP A 76 0.97 22.21 2.49
N GLU A 77 0.38 21.19 3.12
CA GLU A 77 0.28 21.05 4.59
C GLU A 77 1.65 21.07 5.29
N TYR A 78 2.67 20.47 4.67
CA TYR A 78 4.03 20.42 5.22
C TYR A 78 4.98 21.47 4.64
N ASP A 79 4.45 22.43 3.90
CA ASP A 79 5.21 23.50 3.26
C ASP A 79 6.39 23.00 2.40
N VAL A 80 6.21 21.90 1.68
CA VAL A 80 7.23 21.32 0.81
C VAL A 80 7.13 21.88 -0.60
N ASN A 81 8.16 22.59 -1.04
CA ASN A 81 8.25 23.17 -2.38
C ASN A 81 8.68 22.11 -3.41
N MET A 82 9.69 21.31 -3.07
CA MET A 82 10.18 20.24 -3.94
C MET A 82 10.41 18.95 -3.16
N TRP A 83 9.98 17.83 -3.71
CA TRP A 83 10.26 16.50 -3.20
C TRP A 83 11.03 15.69 -4.24
N ILE A 84 12.23 15.23 -3.86
CA ILE A 84 13.10 14.45 -4.75
C ILE A 84 13.22 13.04 -4.22
N LEU A 85 12.82 12.08 -5.07
CA LEU A 85 12.98 10.66 -4.83
C LEU A 85 14.04 10.12 -5.79
N SER A 86 15.18 9.73 -5.24
CA SER A 86 16.27 9.12 -6.01
C SER A 86 16.47 7.69 -5.54
N MET A 87 16.45 6.75 -6.49
CA MET A 87 16.67 5.34 -6.19
C MET A 87 17.36 4.62 -7.34
N ARG A 88 17.92 3.45 -6.99
CA ARG A 88 18.54 2.54 -7.94
C ARG A 88 17.72 1.27 -8.09
N GLU A 89 17.90 0.58 -9.20
CA GLU A 89 17.34 -0.75 -9.44
C GLU A 89 17.73 -1.69 -8.29
N TYR A 90 16.73 -2.36 -7.70
CA TYR A 90 16.87 -3.22 -6.52
C TYR A 90 17.22 -2.50 -5.20
N ALA A 91 17.12 -1.17 -5.18
CA ALA A 91 17.31 -0.33 -4.00
C ALA A 91 16.28 0.82 -4.02
N GLU A 92 15.01 0.46 -4.22
CA GLU A 92 13.89 1.39 -4.31
C GLU A 92 13.57 2.06 -2.98
N ASP A 93 13.24 3.35 -3.04
CA ASP A 93 12.61 4.04 -1.93
C ASP A 93 11.25 3.38 -1.57
N PRO A 94 10.86 3.24 -0.29
CA PRO A 94 9.56 2.68 0.08
C PRO A 94 8.36 3.34 -0.61
N VAL A 95 8.46 4.64 -0.93
CA VAL A 95 7.44 5.40 -1.67
C VAL A 95 7.26 4.92 -3.11
N PHE A 96 8.30 4.35 -3.72
CA PHE A 96 8.31 3.91 -5.12
C PHE A 96 7.07 3.10 -5.49
N TRP A 97 6.68 2.15 -4.65
CA TRP A 97 5.54 1.25 -4.87
C TRP A 97 4.17 1.95 -4.83
N SER A 98 4.13 3.21 -4.41
CA SER A 98 2.91 4.04 -4.33
C SER A 98 2.89 5.20 -5.31
N ILE A 99 3.95 5.43 -6.09
CA ILE A 99 4.03 6.50 -7.10
C ILE A 99 4.26 5.98 -8.52
N THR A 100 4.42 4.67 -8.69
CA THR A 100 4.72 4.06 -9.99
C THR A 100 3.53 3.30 -10.57
N ALA A 101 3.50 3.20 -11.90
CA ALA A 101 2.46 2.48 -12.62
C ALA A 101 2.45 1.00 -12.22
N PRO A 102 1.28 0.33 -12.26
CA PRO A 102 1.17 -1.09 -11.91
C PRO A 102 1.93 -2.03 -12.87
N THR A 103 2.42 -1.51 -13.99
CA THR A 103 3.29 -2.24 -14.94
C THR A 103 4.78 -2.04 -14.67
N THR A 104 5.14 -1.29 -13.63
CA THR A 104 6.52 -1.04 -13.21
C THR A 104 6.88 -1.94 -12.03
N PHE A 105 7.87 -2.82 -12.23
CA PHE A 105 8.24 -3.85 -11.25
C PHE A 105 9.53 -3.54 -10.48
N ALA A 106 10.30 -2.53 -10.90
CA ALA A 106 11.53 -2.08 -10.28
C ALA A 106 11.90 -0.70 -10.82
N ALA A 107 12.71 0.05 -10.08
CA ALA A 107 13.37 1.23 -10.64
C ALA A 107 14.25 0.79 -11.82
N ARG A 108 14.39 1.64 -12.85
CA ARG A 108 15.23 1.30 -14.01
C ARG A 108 16.59 1.98 -13.85
N ARG A 109 17.66 1.21 -13.61
CA ARG A 109 19.01 1.70 -13.30
C ARG A 109 19.03 2.76 -12.18
N ARG A 110 18.94 4.04 -12.52
CA ARG A 110 18.70 5.16 -11.59
C ARG A 110 17.47 5.90 -12.07
N SER A 111 16.49 6.02 -11.18
CA SER A 111 15.26 6.79 -11.43
C SER A 111 15.21 7.92 -10.41
N ILE A 112 15.13 9.15 -10.89
CA ILE A 112 14.95 10.33 -10.05
C ILE A 112 13.60 10.93 -10.41
N TYR A 113 12.67 10.92 -9.45
CA TYR A 113 11.40 11.63 -9.56
C TYR A 113 11.50 12.93 -8.80
N VAL A 114 11.22 14.03 -9.50
CA VAL A 114 11.17 15.37 -8.92
C VAL A 114 9.73 15.84 -8.99
N ILE A 115 9.19 16.21 -7.83
CA ILE A 115 7.83 16.71 -7.71
C ILE A 115 7.94 18.12 -7.15
N THR A 116 7.50 19.11 -7.92
CA THR A 116 7.56 20.53 -7.54
C THR A 116 6.14 21.05 -7.36
N ARG A 117 5.91 21.78 -6.26
CA ARG A 117 4.65 22.47 -6.01
C ARG A 117 4.72 23.86 -6.64
N GLU A 118 3.76 24.15 -7.52
CA GLU A 118 3.59 25.45 -8.16
C GLU A 118 2.86 26.44 -7.24
N GLU A 119 2.93 27.74 -7.57
CA GLU A 119 2.26 28.80 -6.80
C GLU A 119 0.73 28.60 -6.68
N ASP A 120 0.11 27.96 -7.68
CA ASP A 120 -1.32 27.65 -7.68
C ASP A 120 -1.68 26.35 -6.92
N GLY A 121 -0.69 25.70 -6.31
CA GLY A 121 -0.81 24.45 -5.57
C GLY A 121 -0.85 23.19 -6.46
N SER A 122 -0.76 23.33 -7.78
CA SER A 122 -0.59 22.19 -8.68
C SER A 122 0.83 21.61 -8.57
N LEU A 123 1.00 20.37 -9.07
CA LEU A 123 2.29 19.68 -9.01
C LEU A 123 2.84 19.42 -10.40
N GLU A 124 4.00 20.01 -10.68
CA GLU A 124 4.90 19.54 -11.73
C GLU A 124 5.54 18.22 -11.28
N ARG A 125 5.56 17.22 -12.17
CA ARG A 125 6.02 15.86 -11.88
C ARG A 125 6.96 15.42 -12.98
N ILE A 126 8.25 15.44 -12.69
CA ILE A 126 9.30 15.13 -13.65
C ILE A 126 9.98 13.80 -13.30
N ALA A 127 10.25 13.00 -14.34
CA ALA A 127 11.05 11.80 -14.29
C ALA A 127 12.38 12.02 -15.04
N LEU A 128 13.47 12.07 -14.28
CA LEU A 128 14.85 12.01 -14.78
C LEU A 128 15.27 10.55 -14.77
N GLY A 129 15.19 9.90 -15.94
CA GLY A 129 15.32 8.44 -16.05
C GLY A 129 14.02 7.70 -15.72
N GLY A 130 14.00 6.38 -15.89
CA GLY A 130 12.77 5.59 -15.74
C GLY A 130 11.75 5.84 -16.87
N THR A 131 10.46 5.69 -16.55
CA THR A 131 9.33 5.88 -17.49
C THR A 131 8.38 6.96 -16.99
N SER A 132 7.41 7.37 -17.82
CA SER A 132 6.35 8.33 -17.44
C SER A 132 5.36 7.78 -16.40
N GLN A 133 5.52 6.52 -15.98
CA GLN A 133 4.61 5.83 -15.05
C GLN A 133 3.14 5.94 -15.47
N GLY A 134 2.86 5.65 -16.75
CA GLY A 134 1.50 5.73 -17.27
C GLY A 134 0.99 7.16 -17.49
N GLY A 135 1.88 8.15 -17.56
CA GLY A 135 1.52 9.57 -17.74
C GLY A 135 1.46 10.37 -16.44
N ILE A 136 1.87 9.78 -15.31
CA ILE A 136 1.98 10.47 -14.02
C ILE A 136 3.14 11.47 -13.99
N PHE A 137 4.24 11.13 -14.66
CA PHE A 137 5.43 11.96 -14.77
C PHE A 137 5.72 12.33 -16.23
N GLU A 138 6.19 13.54 -16.45
CA GLU A 138 6.80 13.96 -17.69
C GLU A 138 8.27 13.51 -17.72
N ALA A 139 8.68 12.84 -18.80
CA ALA A 139 10.06 12.40 -18.94
C ALA A 139 10.96 13.57 -19.32
N PHE A 140 11.92 13.89 -18.46
CA PHE A 140 12.91 14.94 -18.70
C PHE A 140 14.21 14.31 -19.20
N ARG A 141 14.66 14.74 -20.39
CA ARG A 141 15.76 14.12 -21.13
C ARG A 141 16.77 15.15 -21.57
N SER A 142 18.04 14.75 -21.58
CA SER A 142 19.11 15.58 -22.14
C SER A 142 18.93 15.69 -23.64
N THR A 143 19.10 16.90 -24.16
CA THR A 143 19.28 17.15 -25.59
C THR A 143 20.75 17.16 -26.00
N ARG A 144 21.68 17.00 -25.05
CA ARG A 144 23.13 16.98 -25.31
C ARG A 144 23.54 15.64 -25.96
N PRO A 145 24.51 15.64 -26.90
CA PRO A 145 24.97 14.41 -27.55
C PRO A 145 25.61 13.44 -26.54
N ALA A 146 25.08 12.22 -26.43
CA ALA A 146 25.67 11.19 -25.58
C ALA A 146 27.05 10.76 -26.11
N PRO A 147 28.10 10.67 -25.27
CA PRO A 147 29.37 10.09 -25.69
C PRO A 147 29.16 8.59 -25.96
N THR A 148 29.29 8.20 -27.23
CA THR A 148 29.47 6.83 -27.74
C THR A 148 28.34 5.78 -27.64
N GLN A 149 27.08 6.11 -27.31
CA GLN A 149 25.96 5.18 -27.58
C GLN A 149 24.69 5.86 -28.08
N PRO A 150 23.98 5.29 -29.08
CA PRO A 150 22.67 5.76 -29.53
C PRO A 150 21.57 5.24 -28.59
N THR A 151 21.65 5.53 -27.30
CA THR A 151 20.59 5.21 -26.33
C THR A 151 20.07 6.50 -25.70
N ALA A 152 18.75 6.68 -25.75
CA ALA A 152 18.02 7.85 -25.24
C ALA A 152 17.90 7.87 -23.69
N GLU A 153 18.79 7.18 -22.99
CA GLU A 153 18.75 7.00 -21.54
C GLU A 153 19.88 7.80 -20.87
N LEU A 154 19.53 8.58 -19.85
CA LEU A 154 20.47 9.33 -19.03
C LEU A 154 21.29 8.36 -18.17
N VAL A 155 22.61 8.34 -18.36
CA VAL A 155 23.54 7.53 -17.55
C VAL A 155 24.73 8.38 -17.13
N GLY A 156 25.16 8.22 -15.88
CA GLY A 156 26.32 8.91 -15.32
C GLY A 156 26.05 10.35 -14.90
N ALA A 157 27.05 11.22 -15.06
CA ALA A 157 27.03 12.61 -14.60
C ALA A 157 25.88 13.44 -15.20
N GLU A 158 25.53 13.18 -16.46
CA GLU A 158 24.50 13.94 -17.18
C GLU A 158 23.13 13.92 -16.50
N GLN A 159 22.76 12.83 -15.81
CA GLN A 159 21.50 12.77 -15.06
C GLN A 159 21.50 13.71 -13.84
N TRP A 160 22.66 13.88 -13.21
CA TRP A 160 22.86 14.80 -12.09
C TRP A 160 22.95 16.26 -12.54
N ASP A 161 23.61 16.51 -13.68
CA ASP A 161 23.68 17.84 -14.27
C ASP A 161 22.29 18.35 -14.64
N LEU A 162 21.45 17.50 -15.26
CA LEU A 162 20.05 17.85 -15.53
C LEU A 162 19.22 18.04 -14.26
N LEU A 163 19.47 17.26 -13.21
CA LEU A 163 18.81 17.49 -11.93
C LEU A 163 19.16 18.87 -11.39
N ARG A 164 20.44 19.25 -11.41
CA ARG A 164 20.88 20.58 -11.00
C ARG A 164 20.22 21.68 -11.81
N GLU A 165 20.24 21.58 -13.15
CA GLU A 165 19.59 22.54 -14.05
C GLU A 165 18.09 22.69 -13.73
N LEU A 166 17.40 21.56 -13.51
CA LEU A 166 15.98 21.57 -13.14
C LEU A 166 15.75 22.28 -11.79
N VAL A 167 16.57 21.98 -10.78
CA VAL A 167 16.47 22.61 -9.46
C VAL A 167 16.77 24.11 -9.55
N GLU A 168 17.78 24.50 -10.33
CA GLU A 168 18.14 25.91 -10.59
C GLU A 168 17.02 26.67 -11.29
N ASP A 169 16.37 26.07 -12.29
CA ASP A 169 15.27 26.69 -13.01
C ASP A 169 14.02 26.91 -12.14
N ARG A 170 13.78 26.03 -11.15
CA ARG A 170 12.61 26.10 -10.26
C ARG A 170 12.90 26.89 -8.97
N ASP A 171 14.17 27.03 -8.59
CA ASP A 171 14.64 27.75 -7.40
C ASP A 171 13.82 27.48 -6.12
N PRO A 172 13.60 26.21 -5.70
CA PRO A 172 12.69 25.90 -4.60
C PRO A 172 13.21 26.44 -3.27
N GLU A 173 12.34 27.00 -2.41
CA GLU A 173 12.74 27.49 -1.09
C GLU A 173 13.22 26.36 -0.17
N ASN A 174 12.64 25.15 -0.34
CA ASN A 174 13.02 23.96 0.38
C ASN A 174 12.89 22.67 -0.46
N ILE A 175 13.68 21.67 -0.11
CA ILE A 175 13.74 20.36 -0.77
C ILE A 175 13.61 19.26 0.28
N VAL A 176 12.69 18.32 0.09
CA VAL A 176 12.61 17.11 0.92
C VAL A 176 13.30 15.96 0.21
N LEU A 177 14.13 15.25 0.96
CA LEU A 177 14.71 13.96 0.62
C LEU A 177 14.24 12.92 1.65
N ASN A 178 14.01 11.68 1.21
CA ASN A 178 13.62 10.58 2.10
C ASN A 178 14.84 10.00 2.84
N VAL A 179 15.30 10.73 3.85
CA VAL A 179 16.30 10.29 4.82
C VAL A 179 15.74 10.53 6.21
N ASP A 180 15.57 9.48 7.01
CA ASP A 180 15.03 9.60 8.36
C ASP A 180 15.60 8.54 9.33
N PRO A 181 16.08 8.92 10.53
CA PRO A 181 16.68 7.96 11.46
C PRO A 181 15.69 7.10 12.26
N VAL A 182 14.38 7.35 12.15
CA VAL A 182 13.31 6.75 12.96
C VAL A 182 12.27 6.04 12.10
N TRP A 183 11.83 6.67 11.02
CA TRP A 183 10.71 6.28 10.18
C TRP A 183 11.19 5.62 8.90
N ALA A 184 11.26 4.28 8.91
CA ALA A 184 11.76 3.50 7.77
C ALA A 184 11.07 3.81 6.43
N PHE A 185 9.78 4.19 6.42
CA PHE A 185 9.08 4.54 5.17
C PHE A 185 9.42 5.94 4.62
N SER A 186 10.22 6.72 5.36
CA SER A 186 10.79 8.00 4.95
C SER A 186 12.31 7.95 4.83
N ASP A 187 12.90 6.75 4.86
CA ASP A 187 14.35 6.52 4.85
C ASP A 187 14.74 5.61 3.66
N GLY A 188 14.28 5.98 2.46
CA GLY A 188 14.54 5.20 1.25
C GLY A 188 15.85 5.55 0.55
N LEU A 189 16.42 6.72 0.85
CA LEU A 189 17.62 7.21 0.19
C LEU A 189 18.87 6.62 0.85
N HIS A 190 19.44 5.61 0.19
CA HIS A 190 20.63 4.92 0.66
C HIS A 190 21.84 5.87 0.72
N ALA A 191 22.72 5.71 1.71
CA ALA A 191 23.84 6.62 1.97
C ALA A 191 24.67 7.01 0.72
N GLY A 192 25.05 6.03 -0.12
CA GLY A 192 25.81 6.33 -1.33
C GLY A 192 25.04 7.05 -2.43
N GLU A 193 23.70 6.93 -2.46
CA GLU A 193 22.84 7.71 -3.37
C GLU A 193 22.59 9.12 -2.80
N GLN A 194 22.48 9.24 -1.48
CA GLN A 194 22.39 10.52 -0.78
C GLN A 194 23.63 11.39 -1.03
N GLU A 195 24.84 10.83 -0.87
CA GLU A 195 26.10 11.56 -1.06
C GLU A 195 26.16 12.22 -2.45
N VAL A 196 25.90 11.44 -3.50
CA VAL A 196 25.95 11.94 -4.89
C VAL A 196 24.78 12.87 -5.23
N LEU A 197 23.60 12.67 -4.62
CA LEU A 197 22.46 13.57 -4.81
C LEU A 197 22.73 14.93 -4.18
N VAL A 198 23.24 14.98 -2.96
CA VAL A 198 23.59 16.24 -2.27
C VAL A 198 24.73 16.95 -3.00
N GLU A 199 25.73 16.22 -3.49
CA GLU A 199 26.78 16.79 -4.35
C GLU A 199 26.18 17.42 -5.62
N ALA A 200 25.24 16.74 -6.27
CA ALA A 200 24.54 17.25 -7.45
C ALA A 200 23.72 18.51 -7.14
N LEU A 201 23.05 18.60 -5.99
CA LEU A 201 22.34 19.81 -5.56
C LEU A 201 23.29 21.00 -5.33
N GLY A 202 24.54 20.72 -4.92
CA GLY A 202 25.53 21.76 -4.63
C GLY A 202 25.26 22.53 -3.33
N ASP A 203 26.19 23.42 -2.97
CA ASP A 203 26.18 24.10 -1.66
C ASP A 203 24.95 24.97 -1.42
N GLU A 204 24.35 25.52 -2.47
CA GLU A 204 23.17 26.39 -2.36
C GLU A 204 21.91 25.57 -2.03
N TYR A 205 21.50 24.67 -2.93
CA TYR A 205 20.30 23.88 -2.76
C TYR A 205 20.46 22.77 -1.70
N GLY A 206 21.68 22.28 -1.49
CA GLY A 206 21.98 21.37 -0.37
C GLY A 206 21.63 21.97 0.99
N LYS A 207 21.74 23.29 1.18
CA LYS A 207 21.31 23.98 2.41
C LYS A 207 19.80 24.15 2.52
N ARG A 208 19.07 24.02 1.41
CA ARG A 208 17.60 24.06 1.36
C ARG A 208 16.97 22.68 1.58
N VAL A 209 17.79 21.62 1.70
CA VAL A 209 17.29 20.30 2.09
C VAL A 209 16.79 20.35 3.54
N ILE A 210 15.52 19.99 3.72
CA ILE A 210 14.88 19.92 5.03
C ILE A 210 14.47 18.48 5.37
N HIS A 211 14.29 18.23 6.66
CA HIS A 211 13.86 16.94 7.17
C HIS A 211 12.37 16.98 7.50
N GLU A 212 11.55 16.35 6.64
CA GLU A 212 10.10 16.27 6.82
C GLU A 212 9.59 14.85 6.51
N PRO A 213 9.69 13.91 7.48
CA PRO A 213 9.32 12.52 7.24
C PRO A 213 7.81 12.32 7.07
N ARG A 214 6.98 13.26 7.53
CA ARG A 214 5.53 13.09 7.45
C ARG A 214 5.04 13.11 6.00
N LEU A 215 5.76 13.74 5.08
CA LEU A 215 5.38 13.74 3.66
C LEU A 215 5.32 12.31 3.09
N ALA A 216 6.43 11.56 3.19
CA ALA A 216 6.50 10.18 2.70
C ALA A 216 5.59 9.25 3.51
N MET A 217 5.63 9.33 4.85
CA MET A 217 4.78 8.55 5.74
C MET A 217 3.30 8.72 5.41
N ASN A 218 2.81 9.95 5.35
CA ASN A 218 1.38 10.22 5.19
C ASN A 218 0.94 10.01 3.74
N TYR A 219 1.82 10.25 2.75
CA TYR A 219 1.52 9.87 1.38
C TYR A 219 1.29 8.37 1.28
N LEU A 220 2.10 7.54 1.96
CA LEU A 220 1.93 6.10 2.00
C LEU A 220 0.71 5.66 2.82
N ALA A 221 0.46 6.29 3.97
CA ALA A 221 -0.59 5.89 4.91
C ALA A 221 -2.00 6.26 4.42
N LEU A 222 -2.18 7.44 3.84
CA LEU A 222 -3.50 7.91 3.45
C LEU A 222 -4.10 7.05 2.33
N ARG A 223 -5.36 6.65 2.51
CA ARG A 223 -6.12 5.84 1.57
C ARG A 223 -7.22 6.66 0.91
N LEU A 224 -7.42 6.42 -0.37
CA LEU A 224 -8.57 6.95 -1.09
C LEU A 224 -9.84 6.20 -0.66
N PRO A 225 -10.96 6.88 -0.39
CA PRO A 225 -12.25 6.24 -0.18
C PRO A 225 -12.64 5.27 -1.32
N GLU A 226 -12.21 5.57 -2.55
CA GLU A 226 -12.43 4.78 -3.76
C GLU A 226 -11.74 3.41 -3.74
N MET A 227 -10.75 3.21 -2.87
CA MET A 227 -10.09 1.90 -2.67
C MET A 227 -10.92 0.99 -1.74
N MET A 228 -11.76 1.57 -0.87
CA MET A 228 -12.49 0.81 0.16
C MET A 228 -13.46 -0.24 -0.37
N PRO A 229 -14.21 -0.02 -1.48
CA PRO A 229 -15.03 -1.07 -2.07
C PRO A 229 -14.24 -2.30 -2.48
N ARG A 230 -13.02 -2.13 -3.01
CA ARG A 230 -12.13 -3.26 -3.30
C ARG A 230 -11.66 -3.90 -2.00
N TYR A 231 -11.16 -3.09 -1.06
CA TYR A 231 -10.63 -3.58 0.21
C TYR A 231 -11.63 -4.46 0.97
N ARG A 232 -12.91 -4.07 1.04
CA ARG A 232 -13.96 -4.88 1.66
C ARG A 232 -14.16 -6.25 0.99
N LYS A 233 -14.07 -6.34 -0.33
CA LYS A 233 -14.16 -7.63 -1.04
C LYS A 233 -12.95 -8.53 -0.75
N ILE A 234 -11.77 -7.91 -0.60
CA ILE A 234 -10.56 -8.63 -0.17
C ILE A 234 -10.80 -9.19 1.24
N GLU A 235 -11.29 -8.38 2.18
CA GLU A 235 -11.54 -8.85 3.55
C GLU A 235 -12.68 -9.86 3.66
N GLU A 236 -13.75 -9.72 2.89
CA GLU A 236 -14.79 -10.77 2.77
C GLU A 236 -14.18 -12.10 2.33
N THR A 237 -13.20 -12.06 1.42
CA THR A 237 -12.47 -13.26 0.96
C THR A 237 -11.56 -13.82 2.04
N VAL A 238 -10.83 -12.97 2.78
CA VAL A 238 -9.98 -13.34 3.93
C VAL A 238 -10.81 -14.09 4.97
N HIS A 239 -11.92 -13.50 5.41
CA HIS A 239 -12.82 -14.11 6.38
C HIS A 239 -13.41 -15.44 5.87
N ALA A 240 -13.77 -15.50 4.57
CA ALA A 240 -14.29 -16.73 3.97
C ALA A 240 -13.25 -17.87 3.94
N ILE A 241 -12.00 -17.56 3.57
CA ILE A 241 -10.92 -18.54 3.53
C ILE A 241 -10.60 -19.03 4.94
N ILE A 242 -10.53 -18.15 5.94
CA ILE A 242 -10.31 -18.57 7.33
C ILE A 242 -11.45 -19.49 7.80
N SER A 243 -12.71 -19.13 7.50
CA SER A 243 -13.86 -19.95 7.86
C SER A 243 -13.82 -21.33 7.20
N GLU A 244 -13.39 -21.43 5.93
CA GLU A 244 -13.24 -22.71 5.23
C GLU A 244 -12.06 -23.51 5.79
N ALA A 245 -10.92 -22.85 6.03
CA ALA A 245 -9.71 -23.45 6.60
C ALA A 245 -9.96 -24.09 7.97
N PHE A 246 -10.76 -23.44 8.83
CA PHE A 246 -11.10 -23.94 10.17
C PHE A 246 -12.34 -24.84 10.19
N SER A 247 -12.74 -25.39 9.05
CA SER A 247 -13.89 -26.30 8.93
C SER A 247 -13.46 -27.74 8.64
N ASN A 248 -14.41 -28.67 8.76
CA ASN A 248 -14.20 -30.08 8.38
C ASN A 248 -14.00 -30.30 6.87
N ALA A 249 -14.12 -29.26 6.03
CA ALA A 249 -13.72 -29.35 4.63
C ALA A 249 -12.20 -29.45 4.44
N VAL A 250 -11.43 -28.94 5.41
CA VAL A 250 -9.96 -28.89 5.39
C VAL A 250 -9.35 -29.66 6.56
N ILE A 251 -9.92 -29.51 7.76
CA ILE A 251 -9.41 -30.14 8.98
C ILE A 251 -10.13 -31.47 9.23
N ASN A 252 -9.36 -32.55 9.25
CA ASN A 252 -9.77 -33.84 9.82
C ASN A 252 -9.02 -34.06 11.14
N PRO A 253 -9.68 -33.90 12.31
CA PRO A 253 -9.02 -34.05 13.61
C PRO A 253 -8.35 -35.42 13.76
N GLY A 254 -7.12 -35.43 14.29
CA GLY A 254 -6.28 -36.62 14.40
C GLY A 254 -5.45 -36.93 13.16
N VAL A 255 -5.62 -36.17 12.07
CA VAL A 255 -4.92 -36.38 10.79
C VAL A 255 -4.27 -35.09 10.29
N THR A 256 -5.05 -34.03 10.09
CA THR A 256 -4.56 -32.76 9.52
C THR A 256 -3.63 -32.05 10.49
N THR A 257 -2.50 -31.56 9.99
CA THR A 257 -1.55 -30.75 10.77
C THR A 257 -1.79 -29.25 10.58
N THR A 258 -1.24 -28.42 11.47
CA THR A 258 -1.23 -26.96 11.30
C THR A 258 -0.52 -26.52 10.00
N GLU A 259 0.54 -27.22 9.60
CA GLU A 259 1.26 -26.95 8.35
C GLU A 259 0.42 -27.26 7.11
N ASP A 260 -0.36 -28.35 7.11
CA ASP A 260 -1.27 -28.67 6.01
C ASP A 260 -2.28 -27.52 5.78
N VAL A 261 -2.80 -26.94 6.86
CA VAL A 261 -3.73 -25.80 6.78
C VAL A 261 -3.03 -24.55 6.23
N VAL A 262 -1.81 -24.24 6.68
CA VAL A 262 -1.00 -23.11 6.17
C VAL A 262 -0.81 -23.21 4.66
N TRP A 263 -0.38 -24.39 4.16
CA TRP A 263 -0.15 -24.59 2.73
C TRP A 263 -1.45 -24.60 1.93
N TRP A 264 -2.53 -25.15 2.48
CA TRP A 264 -3.85 -25.09 1.86
C TRP A 264 -4.31 -23.64 1.67
N MET A 265 -4.22 -22.81 2.71
CA MET A 265 -4.62 -21.40 2.65
C MET A 265 -3.78 -20.63 1.62
N ARG A 266 -2.46 -20.88 1.59
CA ARG A 266 -1.55 -20.25 0.63
C ARG A 266 -1.87 -20.64 -0.82
N GLN A 267 -2.14 -21.92 -1.10
CA GLN A 267 -2.52 -22.37 -2.44
C GLN A 267 -3.87 -21.77 -2.86
N LYS A 268 -4.86 -21.80 -1.95
CA LYS A 268 -6.20 -21.22 -2.19
C LYS A 268 -6.13 -19.75 -2.61
N LEU A 269 -5.29 -18.94 -1.97
CA LEU A 269 -5.07 -17.54 -2.36
C LEU A 269 -4.51 -17.40 -3.77
N ARG A 270 -3.49 -18.20 -4.11
CA ARG A 270 -2.86 -18.17 -5.43
C ARG A 270 -3.84 -18.51 -6.54
N ASP A 271 -4.72 -19.48 -6.31
CA ASP A 271 -5.77 -19.87 -7.26
C ASP A 271 -6.78 -18.76 -7.50
N LEU A 272 -6.97 -17.88 -6.50
CA LEU A 272 -7.87 -16.72 -6.57
C LEU A 272 -7.19 -15.45 -7.10
N GLY A 273 -5.90 -15.53 -7.46
CA GLY A 273 -5.11 -14.42 -8.01
C GLY A 273 -4.41 -13.53 -6.99
N TYR A 274 -4.55 -13.81 -5.68
CA TYR A 274 -3.90 -13.05 -4.60
C TYR A 274 -2.45 -13.47 -4.39
N THR A 275 -1.68 -12.67 -3.65
CA THR A 275 -0.41 -13.09 -3.02
C THR A 275 -0.52 -13.01 -1.50
N THR A 276 0.48 -13.51 -0.78
CA THR A 276 0.56 -13.47 0.68
C THR A 276 1.29 -12.23 1.17
N TRP A 277 0.77 -11.57 2.20
CA TRP A 277 1.45 -10.45 2.87
C TRP A 277 2.64 -10.94 3.70
N PHE A 278 2.45 -12.04 4.41
CA PHE A 278 3.48 -12.80 5.11
C PHE A 278 3.16 -14.30 5.02
N HIS A 279 4.08 -15.15 5.50
CA HIS A 279 3.79 -16.58 5.55
C HIS A 279 2.74 -16.86 6.63
N THR A 280 1.55 -17.32 6.22
CA THR A 280 0.42 -17.62 7.11
C THR A 280 0.87 -18.43 8.31
N SER A 281 0.39 -18.04 9.50
CA SER A 281 0.60 -18.80 10.72
C SER A 281 -0.69 -19.49 11.13
N VAL A 282 -0.60 -20.76 11.52
CA VAL A 282 -1.68 -21.52 12.15
C VAL A 282 -1.08 -22.24 13.35
N ASP A 283 -1.71 -22.07 14.50
CA ASP A 283 -1.25 -22.70 15.74
C ASP A 283 -2.44 -23.20 16.58
N VAL A 284 -2.13 -24.01 17.58
CA VAL A 284 -3.07 -24.69 18.46
C VAL A 284 -2.71 -24.44 19.93
N GLN A 285 -3.73 -24.25 20.77
CA GLN A 285 -3.59 -24.35 22.21
C GLN A 285 -4.43 -25.53 22.72
N ARG A 286 -3.84 -26.36 23.57
CA ARG A 286 -4.45 -27.59 24.10
C ARG A 286 -4.40 -27.61 25.62
N ALA A 287 -5.48 -28.09 26.24
CA ALA A 287 -5.50 -28.35 27.68
C ALA A 287 -4.43 -29.39 28.04
N GLY A 288 -3.58 -29.08 29.02
CA GLY A 288 -2.42 -29.90 29.40
C GLY A 288 -1.14 -29.59 28.61
N GLY A 289 -1.19 -28.64 27.66
CA GLY A 289 -0.05 -28.23 26.86
C GLY A 289 0.17 -29.07 25.60
N ILE A 290 1.14 -28.66 24.80
CA ILE A 290 1.58 -29.34 23.58
C ILE A 290 3.09 -29.52 23.69
N ASP A 291 3.53 -30.77 23.71
CA ASP A 291 4.95 -31.13 23.74
C ASP A 291 5.43 -31.38 22.30
N ALA A 292 5.44 -30.32 21.48
CA ALA A 292 5.91 -30.38 20.10
C ALA A 292 6.60 -29.08 19.70
N VAL A 293 7.65 -29.21 18.90
CA VAL A 293 8.30 -28.09 18.21
C VAL A 293 8.00 -28.26 16.73
N GLY A 294 7.31 -27.29 16.13
CA GLY A 294 6.92 -27.33 14.72
C GLY A 294 5.46 -27.76 14.49
N PRO A 295 5.12 -28.33 13.31
CA PRO A 295 3.75 -28.66 12.95
C PRO A 295 3.08 -29.60 13.95
N VAL A 296 1.83 -29.29 14.31
CA VAL A 296 1.06 -30.07 15.29
C VAL A 296 -0.13 -30.70 14.59
N VAL A 297 -0.36 -32.00 14.84
CA VAL A 297 -1.62 -32.65 14.43
C VAL A 297 -2.77 -32.06 15.25
N ILE A 298 -3.75 -31.50 14.55
CA ILE A 298 -4.93 -30.87 15.13
C ILE A 298 -5.82 -31.94 15.75
N GLN A 299 -6.22 -31.76 17.00
CA GLN A 299 -7.03 -32.70 17.76
C GLN A 299 -8.34 -32.07 18.18
N ARG A 300 -9.30 -32.93 18.55
CA ARG A 300 -10.52 -32.48 19.22
C ARG A 300 -10.18 -31.85 20.57
N GLY A 301 -10.83 -30.75 20.88
CA GLY A 301 -10.60 -29.94 22.08
C GLY A 301 -9.53 -28.85 21.91
N ASP A 302 -8.90 -28.73 20.73
CA ASP A 302 -7.92 -27.67 20.46
C ASP A 302 -8.60 -26.32 20.20
N LEU A 303 -8.02 -25.26 20.76
CA LEU A 303 -8.25 -23.89 20.33
C LEU A 303 -7.29 -23.59 19.17
N LEU A 304 -7.83 -23.26 18.01
CA LEU A 304 -7.07 -22.88 16.83
C LEU A 304 -6.83 -21.36 16.83
N TRP A 305 -5.68 -20.93 16.33
CA TRP A 305 -5.38 -19.54 16.02
C TRP A 305 -4.78 -19.47 14.62
N THR A 306 -5.09 -18.41 13.88
CA THR A 306 -4.40 -18.09 12.64
C THR A 306 -4.07 -16.61 12.59
N ASP A 307 -2.93 -16.31 11.96
CA ASP A 307 -2.58 -15.00 11.45
C ASP A 307 -2.49 -15.08 9.93
N PHE A 308 -3.35 -14.32 9.25
CA PHE A 308 -3.58 -14.46 7.82
C PHE A 308 -3.65 -13.10 7.14
N GLY A 309 -2.63 -12.80 6.35
CA GLY A 309 -2.52 -11.58 5.56
C GLY A 309 -2.37 -11.86 4.07
N VAL A 310 -3.12 -11.12 3.26
CA VAL A 310 -3.14 -11.23 1.79
C VAL A 310 -2.82 -9.90 1.13
N VAL A 311 -2.31 -9.98 -0.09
CA VAL A 311 -2.10 -8.82 -0.97
C VAL A 311 -2.95 -8.97 -2.22
N GLY A 312 -3.71 -7.93 -2.54
CA GLY A 312 -4.46 -7.80 -3.80
C GLY A 312 -4.49 -6.35 -4.27
N LEU A 313 -4.06 -6.10 -5.51
CA LEU A 313 -3.96 -4.74 -6.08
C LEU A 313 -3.16 -3.76 -5.18
N ASN A 314 -2.07 -4.23 -4.54
CA ASN A 314 -1.26 -3.47 -3.59
C ASN A 314 -1.99 -3.05 -2.28
N LEU A 315 -3.18 -3.59 -2.05
CA LEU A 315 -3.86 -3.53 -0.76
C LEU A 315 -3.45 -4.75 0.06
N HIS A 316 -3.09 -4.50 1.32
CA HIS A 316 -2.58 -5.48 2.26
C HIS A 316 -3.59 -5.65 3.39
N THR A 317 -3.80 -6.89 3.82
CA THR A 317 -4.66 -7.26 4.95
C THR A 317 -3.82 -7.98 5.99
N ASP A 318 -4.27 -7.96 7.23
CA ASP A 318 -3.61 -8.61 8.36
C ASP A 318 -4.69 -8.99 9.38
N THR A 319 -5.15 -10.24 9.34
CA THR A 319 -6.33 -10.70 10.08
C THR A 319 -6.02 -11.91 10.92
N GLN A 320 -6.35 -11.81 12.22
CA GLN A 320 -6.23 -12.91 13.16
C GLN A 320 -7.59 -13.41 13.63
N HIS A 321 -7.79 -14.72 13.58
CA HIS A 321 -9.03 -15.36 14.04
C HIS A 321 -8.74 -16.56 14.95
N LEU A 322 -9.72 -16.89 15.78
CA LEU A 322 -9.73 -18.08 16.63
C LEU A 322 -10.77 -19.08 16.14
N GLY A 323 -10.45 -20.37 16.25
CA GLY A 323 -11.34 -21.50 16.01
C GLY A 323 -11.34 -22.47 17.18
N TYR A 324 -12.30 -23.39 17.24
CA TYR A 324 -12.31 -24.44 18.25
C TYR A 324 -12.79 -25.76 17.66
N VAL A 325 -12.03 -26.82 17.88
CA VAL A 325 -12.39 -28.16 17.42
C VAL A 325 -13.19 -28.85 18.50
N LEU A 326 -14.48 -29.08 18.27
CA LEU A 326 -15.37 -29.73 19.25
C LEU A 326 -14.90 -31.15 19.60
N ARG A 327 -14.98 -31.49 20.88
CA ARG A 327 -14.93 -32.87 21.36
C ARG A 327 -16.14 -33.66 20.89
N GLU A 328 -16.05 -34.97 20.96
CA GLU A 328 -17.12 -35.87 20.47
C GLU A 328 -18.45 -35.65 21.19
N ASP A 329 -18.39 -35.26 22.47
CA ASP A 329 -19.52 -35.00 23.35
C ASP A 329 -19.98 -33.53 23.35
N GLU A 330 -19.32 -32.66 22.59
CA GLU A 330 -19.64 -31.23 22.54
C GLU A 330 -20.46 -30.88 21.29
N THR A 331 -21.55 -30.15 21.50
CA THR A 331 -22.37 -29.60 20.40
C THR A 331 -22.17 -28.09 20.19
N ALA A 332 -21.36 -27.45 21.04
CA ALA A 332 -21.06 -26.03 20.98
C ALA A 332 -19.75 -25.72 21.70
N VAL A 333 -19.12 -24.59 21.33
CA VAL A 333 -17.88 -24.12 21.98
C VAL A 333 -18.11 -23.93 23.49
N PRO A 334 -17.18 -24.40 24.36
CA PRO A 334 -17.27 -24.23 25.80
C PRO A 334 -17.52 -22.78 26.23
N VAL A 335 -18.39 -22.59 27.23
CA VAL A 335 -18.80 -21.26 27.71
C VAL A 335 -17.62 -20.41 28.18
N GLY A 336 -16.61 -21.03 28.81
CA GLY A 336 -15.41 -20.33 29.27
C GLY A 336 -14.60 -19.72 28.11
N LEU A 337 -14.48 -20.42 26.98
CA LEU A 337 -13.80 -19.91 25.79
C LEU A 337 -14.58 -18.75 25.15
N LYS A 338 -15.92 -18.88 25.06
CA LYS A 338 -16.79 -17.79 24.59
C LYS A 338 -16.66 -16.52 25.45
N MET A 339 -16.60 -16.69 26.77
CA MET A 339 -16.39 -15.57 27.71
C MET A 339 -15.01 -14.93 27.53
N CYS A 340 -13.97 -15.74 27.29
CA CYS A 340 -12.62 -15.23 27.03
C CYS A 340 -12.60 -14.38 25.74
N LEU A 341 -13.14 -14.91 24.65
CA LEU A 341 -13.26 -14.20 23.37
C LEU A 341 -14.05 -12.88 23.53
N SER A 342 -15.19 -12.91 24.24
CA SER A 342 -15.99 -11.71 24.48
C SER A 342 -15.21 -10.62 25.23
N LYS A 343 -14.39 -10.99 26.22
CA LYS A 343 -13.52 -10.04 26.93
C LYS A 343 -12.42 -9.48 26.02
N SER A 344 -11.80 -10.31 25.20
CA SER A 344 -10.78 -9.87 24.23
C SER A 344 -11.37 -8.92 23.19
N ASN A 345 -12.56 -9.21 22.65
CA ASN A 345 -13.24 -8.34 21.70
C ASN A 345 -13.64 -7.00 22.33
N ARG A 346 -14.00 -6.99 23.62
CA ARG A 346 -14.29 -5.75 24.34
C ARG A 346 -13.10 -4.80 24.35
N LEU A 347 -11.87 -5.31 24.46
CA LEU A 347 -10.67 -4.47 24.37
C LEU A 347 -10.51 -3.85 22.98
N GLN A 348 -10.80 -4.60 21.91
CA GLN A 348 -10.80 -4.08 20.55
C GLN A 348 -11.84 -2.97 20.37
N ASP A 349 -13.06 -3.15 20.90
CA ASP A 349 -14.10 -2.12 20.87
C ASP A 349 -13.67 -0.83 21.59
N ILE A 350 -13.02 -0.96 22.76
CA ILE A 350 -12.49 0.18 23.52
C ILE A 350 -11.43 0.90 22.69
N LEU A 351 -10.47 0.16 22.12
CA LEU A 351 -9.42 0.74 21.30
C LEU A 351 -10.00 1.52 20.12
N LEU A 352 -10.95 0.92 19.38
CA LEU A 352 -11.62 1.56 18.26
C LEU A 352 -12.40 2.82 18.68
N ALA A 353 -13.04 2.80 19.85
CA ALA A 353 -13.76 3.97 20.37
C ALA A 353 -12.84 5.15 20.70
N HIS A 354 -11.56 4.89 20.99
CA HIS A 354 -10.55 5.94 21.24
C HIS A 354 -9.81 6.39 19.98
N MET A 355 -10.01 5.75 18.82
CA MET A 355 -9.39 6.18 17.56
C MET A 355 -10.05 7.46 17.05
N GLU A 356 -9.52 8.60 17.46
CA GLU A 356 -10.03 9.92 17.11
C GLU A 356 -8.99 10.75 16.33
N PRO A 357 -9.38 11.43 15.23
CA PRO A 357 -8.47 12.31 14.49
C PRO A 357 -7.83 13.36 15.40
N GLY A 358 -6.51 13.50 15.31
CA GLY A 358 -5.72 14.45 16.11
C GLY A 358 -5.02 13.82 17.32
N LEU A 359 -5.39 12.61 17.73
CA LEU A 359 -4.67 11.87 18.77
C LEU A 359 -3.50 11.07 18.19
N THR A 360 -2.42 10.98 18.97
CA THR A 360 -1.31 10.07 18.70
C THR A 360 -1.66 8.63 19.08
N GLY A 361 -0.97 7.65 18.50
CA GLY A 361 -1.14 6.24 18.89
C GLY A 361 -0.87 5.98 20.38
N ASN A 362 0.06 6.73 21.00
CA ASN A 362 0.35 6.62 22.43
C ASN A 362 -0.78 7.14 23.32
N GLU A 363 -1.41 8.25 22.92
CA GLU A 363 -2.59 8.78 23.63
C GLU A 363 -3.77 7.81 23.51
N ILE A 364 -4.02 7.27 22.31
CA ILE A 364 -5.06 6.26 22.08
C ILE A 364 -4.81 5.02 22.95
N LEU A 365 -3.57 4.53 23.02
CA LEU A 365 -3.20 3.40 23.86
C LEU A 365 -3.40 3.72 25.36
N ALA A 366 -2.93 4.88 25.82
CA ALA A 366 -3.07 5.29 27.22
C ALA A 366 -4.55 5.41 27.63
N ASN A 367 -5.37 6.02 26.77
CA ASN A 367 -6.82 6.15 26.99
C ASN A 367 -7.50 4.78 27.05
N THR A 368 -7.16 3.88 26.12
CA THR A 368 -7.67 2.50 26.09
C THR A 368 -7.36 1.78 27.40
N LEU A 369 -6.09 1.81 27.85
CA LEU A 369 -5.65 1.14 29.08
C LEU A 369 -6.30 1.73 30.33
N SER A 370 -6.62 3.03 30.34
CA SER A 370 -7.30 3.67 31.47
C SER A 370 -8.76 3.27 31.63
N GLN A 371 -9.41 2.82 30.54
CA GLN A 371 -10.80 2.40 30.52
C GLN A 371 -11.00 0.91 30.79
N MET A 372 -9.98 0.09 30.52
CA MET A 372 -9.97 -1.34 30.86
C MET A 372 -10.24 -1.58 32.34
#